data_AF-A0A8S0SZ83-F1
#
_entry.id   AF-A0A8S0SZ83-F1
#
_cell.length_a   1.000
_cell.length_b   1.000
_cell.length_c   1.000
_cell.angle_alpha   90.00
_cell.angle_beta   90.00
_cell.angle_gamma   90.00
#
_symmetry.space_group_name_H-M   'P 1'
#
loop_
_entity.id
_entity.type
_entity.pdbx_description
1 polymer ?
#
loop_
_entity_poly.entity_id
_entity_poly.type
_entity_poly.pdbx_seq_one_letter_code
_entity_poly.pdbx_strand_id
1 'polypeptide(L)'
;MKNVEASIPTMSDIMESSRRQNLDLQLQTFGPFFRITAKSLQTRRELGRAEGVIRVWYGGKILHLDSIRLQREMLGMEKSIFGIGLFIGAVAIRHGYDSGCKKTELLAINDTDLYHLK
;
A
#
# COMPACT_ATOMS: atom_id res chain seq x y z
N MET A 1 -3.87 34.28 -0.10
CA MET A 1 -3.84 32.82 0.09
C MET A 1 -2.66 32.28 -0.69
N LYS A 2 -1.67 31.66 -0.02
CA LYS A 2 -0.56 31.01 -0.73
C LYS A 2 -1.11 29.76 -1.42
N ASN A 3 -0.94 29.66 -2.74
CA ASN A 3 -1.08 28.40 -3.45
C ASN A 3 -0.03 27.45 -2.86
N VAL A 4 -0.47 26.53 -2.02
CA VAL A 4 0.37 25.40 -1.62
C VAL A 4 0.38 24.50 -2.85
N GLU A 5 1.39 24.61 -3.69
CA GLU A 5 1.73 23.53 -4.62
C GLU A 5 1.96 22.29 -3.74
N ALA A 6 1.01 21.37 -3.74
CA ALA A 6 1.11 20.16 -2.94
C ALA A 6 2.25 19.31 -3.52
N SER A 7 3.39 19.28 -2.84
CA SER A 7 4.51 18.41 -3.20
C SER A 7 4.07 16.95 -3.11
N ILE A 8 4.43 16.14 -4.10
CA ILE A 8 4.13 14.70 -4.11
C ILE A 8 4.81 14.04 -2.88
N PRO A 9 4.07 13.35 -1.99
CA PRO A 9 4.63 12.76 -0.78
C PRO A 9 5.78 11.80 -1.08
N THR A 10 6.85 11.88 -0.29
CA THR A 10 7.98 10.94 -0.33
C THR A 10 7.63 9.64 0.42
N MET A 11 8.45 8.60 0.23
CA MET A 11 8.31 7.38 1.05
C MET A 11 8.40 7.70 2.55
N SER A 12 9.31 8.61 2.95
CA SER A 12 9.47 9.00 4.35
C SER A 12 8.20 9.65 4.91
N ASP A 13 7.57 10.56 4.14
CA ASP A 13 6.35 11.25 4.56
C ASP A 13 5.20 10.25 4.81
N ILE A 14 5.08 9.25 3.93
CA ILE A 14 4.07 8.20 4.05
C ILE A 14 4.32 7.35 5.30
N MET A 15 5.57 6.91 5.51
CA MET A 15 5.95 6.10 6.68
C MET A 15 5.77 6.86 7.99
N GLU A 16 6.06 8.16 8.02
CA GLU A 16 5.87 8.99 9.21
C GLU A 16 4.38 9.20 9.52
N SER A 17 3.59 9.49 8.48
CA SER A 17 2.14 9.64 8.60
C SER A 17 1.48 8.34 9.09
N SER A 18 1.94 7.17 8.65
CA SER A 18 1.40 5.88 9.12
C SER A 18 1.68 5.63 10.59
N ARG A 19 2.87 5.98 11.08
CA ARG A 19 3.23 5.83 12.50
C ARG A 19 2.35 6.67 13.41
N ARG A 20 1.98 7.89 12.98
CA ARG A 20 1.00 8.73 13.69
C ARG A 20 -0.38 8.08 13.81
N GLN A 21 -0.70 7.16 12.91
CA GLN A 21 -1.92 6.36 12.91
C GLN A 21 -1.74 4.99 13.58
N ASN A 22 -0.67 4.81 14.38
CA ASN A 22 -0.34 3.57 15.08
C ASN A 22 -0.03 2.37 14.14
N LEU A 23 0.41 2.66 12.91
CA LEU A 23 0.77 1.67 11.90
C LEU A 23 2.27 1.67 11.62
N ASP A 24 2.88 0.50 11.80
CA ASP A 24 4.23 0.18 11.36
C ASP A 24 4.17 -0.42 9.96
N LEU A 25 4.65 0.31 8.97
CA LEU A 25 4.70 -0.14 7.58
C LEU A 25 6.13 -0.57 7.24
N GLN A 26 6.25 -1.71 6.57
CA GLN A 26 7.52 -2.21 6.07
C GLN A 26 7.39 -2.56 4.60
N LEU A 27 8.27 -1.99 3.77
CA LEU A 27 8.49 -2.42 2.38
C LEU A 27 9.72 -3.33 2.34
N GLN A 28 9.56 -4.54 1.83
CA GLN A 28 10.64 -5.50 1.59
C GLN A 28 10.69 -5.79 0.10
N THR A 29 11.89 -5.84 -0.48
CA THR A 29 12.09 -6.15 -1.90
C THR A 29 13.01 -7.36 -2.07
N PHE A 30 12.76 -8.15 -3.10
CA PHE A 30 13.64 -9.21 -3.56
C PHE A 30 13.64 -9.19 -5.10
N GLY A 31 14.66 -8.54 -5.66
CA GLY A 31 14.68 -8.23 -7.09
C GLY A 31 13.45 -7.38 -7.48
N PRO A 32 12.69 -7.75 -8.52
CA PRO A 32 11.52 -6.99 -8.95
C PRO A 32 10.29 -7.19 -8.05
N PHE A 33 10.31 -8.20 -7.17
CA PHE A 33 9.21 -8.50 -6.27
C PHE A 33 9.28 -7.63 -5.02
N PHE A 34 8.11 -7.23 -4.52
CA PHE A 34 8.02 -6.49 -3.28
C PHE A 34 6.85 -6.97 -2.43
N ARG A 35 7.01 -6.81 -1.12
CA ARG A 35 5.98 -7.03 -0.12
C ARG A 35 5.89 -5.82 0.79
N ILE A 36 4.67 -5.41 1.06
CA ILE A 36 4.34 -4.39 2.04
C ILE A 36 3.62 -5.09 3.18
N THR A 37 4.07 -4.88 4.41
CA THR A 37 3.40 -5.39 5.62
C THR A 37 3.05 -4.22 6.51
N ALA A 38 1.80 -4.20 7.00
CA ALA A 38 1.32 -3.26 8.00
C ALA A 38 1.10 -3.99 9.32
N LYS A 39 1.70 -3.49 10.40
CA LYS A 39 1.52 -4.01 11.76
C LYS A 39 1.01 -2.92 12.69
N SER A 40 0.28 -3.32 13.72
CA SER A 40 -0.02 -2.43 14.84
C SER A 40 1.27 -2.13 15.60
N LEU A 41 1.59 -0.85 15.84
CA LEU A 41 2.70 -0.50 16.73
C LEU A 41 2.43 -0.94 18.19
N GLN A 42 1.16 -0.94 18.61
CA GLN A 42 0.75 -1.37 19.95
C GLN A 42 0.82 -2.88 20.13
N THR A 43 0.15 -3.65 19.27
CA THR A 43 -0.01 -5.11 19.49
C THR A 43 0.99 -5.97 18.72
N ARG A 44 1.75 -5.35 17.80
CA ARG A 44 2.67 -6.02 16.86
C ARG A 44 2.02 -7.03 15.91
N ARG A 45 0.70 -7.17 15.95
CA ARG A 45 -0.07 -8.02 15.04
C ARG A 45 -0.06 -7.42 13.63
N GLU A 46 0.01 -8.29 12.63
CA GLU A 46 -0.14 -7.92 11.23
C GLU A 46 -1.59 -7.54 10.96
N LEU A 47 -1.82 -6.32 10.49
CA LEU A 47 -3.14 -5.78 10.18
C LEU A 47 -3.43 -5.84 8.67
N GLY A 48 -2.39 -5.92 7.86
CA GLY A 48 -2.54 -6.07 6.42
C GLY A 48 -1.23 -6.32 5.71
N ARG A 49 -1.35 -6.78 4.47
CA ARG A 49 -0.22 -7.08 3.58
C ARG A 49 -0.60 -6.82 2.15
N ALA A 50 0.35 -6.36 1.36
CA ALA A 50 0.26 -6.40 -0.10
C ALA A 50 1.53 -6.97 -0.71
N GLU A 51 1.39 -7.62 -1.85
CA GLU A 51 2.48 -8.20 -2.61
C GLU A 51 2.33 -7.79 -4.07
N GLY A 52 3.45 -7.58 -4.75
CA GLY A 52 3.46 -7.20 -6.15
C GLY A 52 4.83 -7.33 -6.78
N VAL A 53 4.90 -6.92 -8.05
CA VAL A 53 6.09 -7.03 -8.88
C VAL A 53 6.23 -5.81 -9.79
N ILE A 54 7.45 -5.33 -9.97
CA ILE A 54 7.79 -4.36 -11.00
C ILE A 54 8.17 -5.13 -12.26
N ARG A 55 7.30 -5.10 -13.27
CA ARG A 55 7.54 -5.73 -14.58
C ARG A 55 8.28 -4.75 -15.50
N VAL A 56 9.32 -5.24 -16.17
CA VAL A 56 10.02 -4.50 -17.23
C VAL A 56 9.50 -5.02 -18.57
N TRP A 57 9.05 -4.12 -19.44
CA TRP A 57 8.57 -4.46 -20.78
C TRP A 57 9.10 -3.49 -21.83
N TYR A 58 8.97 -3.86 -23.11
CA TYR A 58 9.22 -2.93 -24.21
C TYR A 58 8.23 -1.76 -24.13
N GLY A 59 8.69 -0.59 -23.68
CA GLY A 59 7.85 0.59 -23.41
C GLY A 59 7.94 1.12 -21.97
N GLY A 60 8.63 0.43 -21.06
CA GLY A 60 8.95 0.95 -19.72
C GLY A 60 8.71 -0.05 -18.60
N LYS A 61 8.48 0.47 -17.39
CA LYS A 61 8.19 -0.33 -16.20
C LYS A 61 6.75 -0.17 -15.77
N ILE A 62 6.16 -1.27 -15.30
CA ILE A 62 4.79 -1.32 -14.79
C ILE A 62 4.86 -1.86 -13.37
N LEU A 63 4.24 -1.15 -12.42
CA LEU A 63 3.96 -1.74 -11.12
C LEU A 63 2.73 -2.62 -11.26
N HIS A 64 2.85 -3.88 -10.87
CA HIS A 64 1.74 -4.83 -10.82
C HIS A 64 1.51 -5.21 -9.37
N LEU A 65 0.35 -4.87 -8.82
CA LEU A 65 -0.04 -5.21 -7.45
C LEU A 65 -0.91 -6.47 -7.50
N ASP A 66 -0.32 -7.60 -7.09
CA ASP A 66 -0.92 -8.93 -7.24
C ASP A 66 -1.94 -9.23 -6.14
N SER A 67 -1.65 -8.85 -4.90
CA SER A 67 -2.55 -9.11 -3.79
C SER A 67 -2.53 -8.01 -2.74
N ILE A 68 -3.68 -7.81 -2.09
CA ILE A 68 -3.83 -7.04 -0.86
C ILE A 68 -4.77 -7.80 0.07
N ARG A 69 -4.38 -7.97 1.33
CA ARG A 69 -5.19 -8.62 2.37
C ARG A 69 -5.18 -7.74 3.60
N LEU A 70 -6.36 -7.41 4.11
CA LEU A 70 -6.56 -6.57 5.29
C LEU A 70 -7.38 -7.33 6.33
N GLN A 71 -7.03 -7.25 7.61
CA GLN A 71 -7.79 -7.86 8.68
C GLN A 71 -8.99 -6.99 9.08
N ARG A 72 -10.14 -7.63 9.35
CA ARG A 72 -11.39 -6.97 9.75
C ARG A 72 -11.37 -6.39 11.17
N GLU A 73 -10.38 -6.72 12.01
CA GLU A 73 -10.28 -6.32 13.43
C GLU A 73 -10.06 -4.80 13.67
N MET A 74 -10.41 -3.96 12.68
CA MET A 74 -10.22 -2.52 12.61
C MET A 74 -11.34 -1.67 13.24
N LEU A 75 -12.15 -2.20 14.17
CA LEU A 75 -13.21 -1.39 14.82
C LEU A 75 -12.70 -0.43 15.91
N GLY A 76 -11.40 -0.47 16.24
CA GLY A 76 -10.79 0.43 17.24
C GLY A 76 -10.03 1.63 16.68
N MET A 77 -9.84 1.72 15.35
CA MET A 77 -9.27 2.91 14.72
C MET A 77 -10.43 3.85 14.38
N GLU A 78 -10.50 5.00 15.05
CA GLU A 78 -11.58 5.95 14.81
C GLU A 78 -11.73 6.30 13.31
N LYS A 79 -12.89 5.92 12.76
CA LYS A 79 -13.56 6.55 11.61
C LYS A 79 -12.77 6.75 10.30
N SER A 80 -11.96 5.80 9.86
CA SER A 80 -11.57 5.80 8.44
C SER A 80 -11.42 4.40 7.87
N ILE A 81 -12.44 4.00 7.10
CA ILE A 81 -12.38 2.89 6.13
C ILE A 81 -11.23 3.01 5.13
N PHE A 82 -10.55 4.16 5.07
CA PHE A 82 -9.37 4.37 4.25
C PHE A 82 -8.05 4.08 4.99
N GLY A 83 -8.00 3.97 6.33
CA GLY A 83 -6.76 3.99 7.13
C GLY A 83 -5.62 3.10 6.62
N ILE A 84 -5.69 1.78 6.82
CA ILE A 84 -4.58 0.86 6.49
C ILE A 84 -4.44 0.67 4.97
N GLY A 85 -5.58 0.52 4.28
CA GLY A 85 -5.60 0.30 2.83
C GLY A 85 -4.98 1.47 2.05
N LEU A 86 -5.26 2.71 2.46
CA LEU A 86 -4.65 3.90 1.86
C LEU A 86 -3.15 3.92 2.07
N PHE A 87 -2.66 3.61 3.27
CA PHE A 87 -1.23 3.59 3.54
C PHE A 87 -0.49 2.50 2.77
N ILE A 88 -1.03 1.27 2.73
CA ILE A 88 -0.45 0.19 1.93
C ILE A 88 -0.45 0.57 0.44
N GLY A 89 -1.56 1.11 -0.06
CA GLY A 89 -1.66 1.61 -1.43
C GLY A 89 -0.66 2.74 -1.73
N ALA A 90 -0.52 3.70 -0.82
CA ALA A 90 0.42 4.82 -0.96
C ALA A 90 1.87 4.32 -1.03
N VAL A 91 2.26 3.37 -0.17
CA VAL A 91 3.60 2.74 -0.24
C VAL A 91 3.78 2.01 -1.58
N ALA A 92 2.80 1.26 -2.04
CA ALA A 92 2.87 0.56 -3.33
C ALA A 92 3.07 1.54 -4.49
N ILE A 93 2.19 2.55 -4.62
CA ILE A 93 2.27 3.54 -5.68
C ILE A 93 3.58 4.33 -5.61
N ARG A 94 4.01 4.73 -4.42
CA ARG A 94 5.28 5.44 -4.25
C ARG A 94 6.48 4.57 -4.65
N HIS A 95 6.47 3.29 -4.27
CA HIS A 95 7.52 2.36 -4.70
C HIS A 95 7.56 2.20 -6.23
N GLY A 96 6.40 2.13 -6.88
CA GLY A 96 6.29 2.13 -8.34
C GLY A 96 6.85 3.40 -8.97
N TYR A 97 6.48 4.56 -8.43
CA TYR A 97 6.96 5.88 -8.86
C TYR A 97 8.48 5.99 -8.74
N ASP A 98 9.04 5.66 -7.58
CA ASP A 98 10.50 5.68 -7.32
C ASP A 98 11.27 4.70 -8.20
N SER A 99 10.61 3.62 -8.61
CA SER A 99 11.20 2.63 -9.52
C SER A 99 11.13 3.05 -11.00
N GLY A 100 10.48 4.17 -11.31
CA GLY A 100 10.30 4.71 -12.67
C GLY A 100 9.13 4.10 -13.43
N CYS A 101 8.14 3.53 -12.74
CA CYS A 101 6.93 3.01 -13.38
C CYS A 101 6.06 4.16 -13.87
N LYS A 102 5.61 4.09 -15.12
CA LYS A 102 4.64 5.05 -15.68
C LYS A 102 3.20 4.57 -15.62
N LYS A 103 3.02 3.28 -15.32
CA LYS A 103 1.74 2.60 -15.23
C LYS A 103 1.71 1.74 -13.98
N THR A 104 0.53 1.65 -13.38
CA THR A 104 0.23 0.74 -12.27
C THR A 104 -0.98 -0.10 -12.64
N GLU A 105 -0.91 -1.39 -12.38
CA GLU A 105 -1.99 -2.36 -12.52
C GLU A 105 -2.37 -2.86 -11.13
N LEU A 106 -3.56 -2.48 -10.65
CA LEU A 106 -4.09 -2.88 -9.34
C LEU A 106 -4.99 -4.11 -9.50
N LEU A 107 -4.40 -5.24 -9.87
CA LEU A 107 -5.15 -6.48 -10.14
C LEU A 107 -5.51 -7.26 -8.88
N ALA A 108 -5.20 -6.72 -7.70
CA ALA A 108 -5.49 -7.30 -6.39
C ALA A 108 -6.99 -7.42 -6.03
N ILE A 109 -7.91 -7.14 -6.97
CA ILE A 109 -9.35 -7.34 -6.78
C ILE A 109 -9.66 -8.83 -6.97
N ASN A 110 -9.88 -9.54 -5.87
CA ASN A 110 -10.35 -10.91 -5.90
C ASN A 110 -11.88 -10.94 -5.98
N ASP A 111 -12.42 -10.87 -7.19
CA ASP A 111 -13.87 -10.88 -7.48
C ASP A 111 -14.44 -12.30 -7.58
N THR A 112 -14.04 -13.20 -6.67
CA THR A 112 -14.61 -14.55 -6.63
C THR A 112 -15.92 -14.57 -5.88
N ASP A 113 -16.86 -15.42 -6.32
CA ASP A 113 -18.20 -15.60 -5.73
C ASP A 113 -18.17 -15.82 -4.21
N LEU A 114 -17.07 -16.39 -3.70
CA LEU A 114 -16.85 -16.65 -2.27
C LEU A 114 -16.94 -15.38 -1.40
N TYR A 115 -16.65 -14.20 -1.94
CA TYR A 115 -16.74 -12.92 -1.22
C TYR A 115 -18.09 -12.20 -1.40
N HIS A 116 -18.98 -12.72 -2.27
CA HIS A 116 -20.33 -12.21 -2.51
C HIS A 116 -21.42 -12.99 -1.76
N LEU A 117 -21.07 -14.12 -1.14
CA LEU A 117 -21.95 -14.88 -0.26
C LEU A 117 -22.13 -14.11 1.06
N LYS A 118 -23.35 -13.61 1.30
CA LYS A 118 -23.78 -12.95 2.54
C LYS A 118 -24.36 -13.92 3.54
#